data_AF-A0A9X3IXY8-F1
#
_entry.id   AF-A0A9X3IXY8-F1
#
_cell.length_a   1.000
_cell.length_b   1.000
_cell.length_c   1.000
_cell.angle_alpha   90.00
_cell.angle_beta   90.00
_cell.angle_gamma   90.00
#
_symmetry.space_group_name_H-M   'P 1'
#
loop_
_entity.id
_entity.type
_entity.pdbx_description
1 polymer ?
#
loop_
_entity_poly.entity_id
_entity_poly.type
_entity_poly.pdbx_seq_one_letter_code
_entity_poly.pdbx_strand_id
1 'polypeptide(L)'
;MFANAKDELIAPYLFAAMAEARQAFAADLGIEPDHPVRFEILDDAVKLALVSPLTRENVYTTGTVGITKYRRIVMVSPRVMLYGYGWIDTAVHEYVHYLVTLKTRNRAPVWLQEGLAKLLETRWRSREPLPLEPPARKLLAKALAADDLVTFAEMYPSLAMLPSQERAALAYAQVQTMLGVLHEERGGAGIDELLRRVAAGEDAEAALASAWGDSFERFDAHWRDVMKKRTAGKPGGALRKLQFLAPDQQAAAEAGEDLSLLGDVFSHLGGGAARQHARLGVLLTLRGHLGAAAKQYEKARTSDARVRDDAKLARRLGELYLQLGKAARAVPLLRRAGEDDPEQPNLAAAEGRALRLVGDLAGARLALARALRVNPFIPALHCDLAQVATDPVEQQREQGLCRE
;
A
#
# COMPACT_ATOMS: atom_id res chain seq x y z
N MET A 1 -3.26 -14.14 15.99
CA MET A 1 -3.47 -13.62 17.36
C MET A 1 -3.59 -12.12 17.29
N PHE A 2 -4.47 -11.55 18.10
CA PHE A 2 -4.72 -10.11 18.12
C PHE A 2 -4.42 -9.58 19.51
N ALA A 3 -3.63 -8.51 19.58
CA ALA A 3 -3.37 -7.80 20.83
C ALA A 3 -4.62 -7.06 21.34
N ASN A 4 -5.54 -6.71 20.43
CA ASN A 4 -6.80 -6.06 20.71
C ASN A 4 -7.94 -6.73 19.94
N ALA A 5 -9.05 -7.05 20.61
CA ALA A 5 -10.20 -7.73 20.01
C ALA A 5 -10.83 -6.94 18.85
N LYS A 6 -10.72 -5.60 18.83
CA LYS A 6 -11.17 -4.80 17.69
C LYS A 6 -10.50 -5.22 16.38
N ASP A 7 -9.26 -5.70 16.44
CA ASP A 7 -8.48 -6.07 15.25
C ASP A 7 -8.88 -7.44 14.69
N GLU A 8 -9.73 -8.23 15.38
CA GLU A 8 -10.30 -9.47 14.84
C GLU A 8 -11.10 -9.24 13.56
N LEU A 9 -11.59 -8.02 13.35
CA LEU A 9 -12.26 -7.57 12.13
C LEU A 9 -11.47 -7.91 10.86
N ILE A 10 -10.13 -7.85 10.92
CA ILE A 10 -9.29 -8.08 9.72
C ILE A 10 -9.08 -9.56 9.40
N ALA A 11 -9.42 -10.46 10.34
CA ALA A 11 -9.10 -11.89 10.24
C ALA A 11 -9.67 -12.56 8.98
N PRO A 12 -10.96 -12.37 8.61
CA PRO A 12 -11.52 -13.03 7.43
C PRO A 12 -10.80 -12.64 6.14
N TYR A 13 -10.43 -11.36 6.00
CA TYR A 13 -9.74 -10.85 4.81
C TYR A 13 -8.28 -11.33 4.76
N LEU A 14 -7.61 -11.40 5.91
CA LEU A 14 -6.27 -11.98 6.01
C LEU A 14 -6.29 -13.45 5.59
N PHE A 15 -7.23 -14.24 6.10
CA PHE A 15 -7.33 -15.66 5.75
C PHE A 15 -7.65 -15.88 4.27
N ALA A 16 -8.57 -15.11 3.70
CA ALA A 16 -8.89 -15.17 2.28
C ALA A 16 -7.64 -14.87 1.42
N ALA A 17 -6.93 -13.78 1.70
CA ALA A 17 -5.72 -13.41 0.97
C ALA A 17 -4.59 -14.44 1.15
N MET A 18 -4.43 -15.02 2.34
CA MET A 18 -3.42 -16.05 2.60
C MET A 18 -3.74 -17.38 1.90
N ALA A 19 -5.02 -17.73 1.74
CA ALA A 19 -5.41 -18.91 0.97
C ALA A 19 -4.99 -18.76 -0.51
N GLU A 20 -5.31 -17.63 -1.13
CA GLU A 20 -4.89 -17.30 -2.49
C GLU A 20 -3.36 -17.23 -2.63
N ALA A 21 -2.69 -16.57 -1.69
CA ALA A 21 -1.24 -16.44 -1.68
C ALA A 21 -0.54 -17.81 -1.56
N ARG A 22 -1.01 -18.69 -0.67
CA ARG A 22 -0.46 -20.04 -0.48
C ARG A 22 -0.55 -20.86 -1.76
N GLN A 23 -1.71 -20.82 -2.44
CA GLN A 23 -1.90 -21.52 -3.71
C GLN A 23 -0.97 -20.97 -4.81
N ALA A 24 -0.86 -19.64 -4.92
CA ALA A 24 0.02 -19.02 -5.91
C ALA A 24 1.50 -19.31 -5.65
N PHE A 25 1.95 -19.21 -4.39
CA PHE A 25 3.36 -19.39 -4.03
C PHE A 25 3.81 -20.84 -4.02
N ALA A 26 2.92 -21.81 -3.81
CA ALA A 26 3.26 -23.21 -4.03
C ALA A 26 3.75 -23.44 -5.47
N ALA A 27 3.11 -22.79 -6.45
CA ALA A 27 3.52 -22.86 -7.85
C ALA A 27 4.76 -22.00 -8.16
N ASP A 28 4.81 -20.76 -7.65
CA ASP A 28 5.86 -19.80 -8.02
C ASP A 28 7.19 -20.05 -7.27
N LEU A 29 7.12 -20.54 -6.02
CA LEU A 29 8.26 -20.74 -5.14
C LEU A 29 8.53 -22.21 -4.82
N GLY A 30 7.70 -23.16 -5.25
CA GLY A 30 7.92 -24.60 -5.00
C GLY A 30 8.04 -24.95 -3.52
N ILE A 31 7.31 -24.26 -2.64
CA ILE A 31 7.31 -24.51 -1.20
C ILE A 31 5.93 -24.28 -0.59
N GLU A 32 5.54 -25.20 0.29
CA GLU A 32 4.31 -25.09 1.06
C GLU A 32 4.59 -25.48 2.53
N PRO A 33 4.32 -24.59 3.50
CA PRO A 33 4.46 -24.94 4.91
C PRO A 33 3.51 -26.08 5.30
N ASP A 34 4.05 -27.12 5.92
CA ASP A 34 3.34 -28.29 6.45
C ASP A 34 2.77 -28.06 7.87
N HIS A 35 2.87 -26.83 8.37
CA HIS A 35 2.44 -26.43 9.70
C HIS A 35 1.71 -25.09 9.68
N PRO A 36 0.92 -24.78 10.72
CA PRO A 36 0.26 -23.48 10.83
C PRO A 36 1.26 -22.33 10.88
N VAL A 37 1.07 -21.32 10.03
CA VAL A 37 1.84 -20.07 10.05
C VAL A 37 1.12 -19.07 10.94
N ARG A 38 1.83 -18.53 11.95
CA ARG A 38 1.25 -17.63 12.95
C ARG A 38 1.42 -16.18 12.54
N PHE A 39 0.30 -15.48 12.42
CA PHE A 39 0.22 -14.02 12.37
C PHE A 39 -0.09 -13.44 13.75
N GLU A 40 0.61 -12.37 14.11
CA GLU A 40 0.41 -11.62 15.35
C GLU A 40 0.20 -10.16 15.04
N ILE A 41 -0.98 -9.65 15.38
CA ILE A 41 -1.41 -8.29 15.09
C ILE A 41 -1.33 -7.45 16.35
N LEU A 42 -0.47 -6.44 16.32
CA LEU A 42 -0.20 -5.51 17.40
C LEU A 42 -1.08 -4.27 17.28
N ASP A 43 -1.53 -3.76 18.41
CA ASP A 43 -2.37 -2.57 18.55
C ASP A 43 -1.57 -1.30 18.89
N ASP A 44 -0.23 -1.38 18.81
CA ASP A 44 0.70 -0.28 19.03
C ASP A 44 2.02 -0.54 18.28
N ALA A 45 2.51 0.48 17.57
CA ALA A 45 3.80 0.45 16.88
C ALA A 45 4.99 0.25 17.84
N VAL A 46 4.90 0.75 19.08
CA VAL A 46 5.95 0.56 20.09
C VAL A 46 6.11 -0.91 20.46
N LYS A 47 5.02 -1.69 20.45
CA LYS A 47 5.09 -3.13 20.72
C LYS A 47 5.89 -3.87 19.66
N LEU A 48 5.97 -3.36 18.42
CA LEU A 48 6.80 -3.95 17.37
C LEU A 48 8.30 -3.88 17.73
N ALA A 49 8.74 -2.77 18.31
CA ALA A 49 10.11 -2.62 18.79
C ALA A 49 10.44 -3.54 19.98
N LEU A 50 9.44 -3.89 20.80
CA LEU A 50 9.64 -4.81 21.94
C LEU A 50 9.82 -6.27 21.51
N VAL A 51 9.32 -6.65 20.33
CA VAL A 51 9.33 -8.03 19.83
C VAL A 51 10.25 -8.22 18.62
N SER A 52 11.04 -7.21 18.29
CA SER A 52 12.00 -7.21 17.17
C SER A 52 13.33 -6.58 17.58
N PRO A 53 14.39 -6.70 16.76
CA PRO A 53 15.64 -5.98 16.99
C PRO A 53 15.57 -4.47 16.68
N LEU A 54 14.42 -3.95 16.23
CA LEU A 54 14.27 -2.55 15.83
C LEU A 54 14.09 -1.67 17.06
N THR A 55 14.69 -0.48 17.07
CA THR A 55 14.38 0.52 18.09
C THR A 55 13.04 1.19 17.77
N ARG A 56 12.43 1.83 18.78
CA ARG A 56 11.24 2.68 18.59
C ARG A 56 11.48 3.74 17.50
N GLU A 57 12.63 4.40 17.53
CA GLU A 57 12.99 5.42 16.54
C GLU A 57 13.08 4.84 15.13
N ASN A 58 13.63 3.63 14.95
CA ASN A 58 13.62 2.95 13.66
C ASN A 58 12.19 2.73 13.16
N VAL A 59 11.28 2.24 14.01
CA VAL A 59 9.89 1.96 13.62
C VAL A 59 9.17 3.24 13.17
N TYR A 60 9.24 4.33 13.94
CA TYR A 60 8.59 5.60 13.58
C TYR A 60 9.24 6.27 12.37
N THR A 61 10.57 6.23 12.24
CA THR A 61 11.30 6.92 11.16
C THR A 61 11.12 6.21 9.82
N THR A 62 11.15 4.88 9.83
CA THR A 62 11.09 4.06 8.60
C THR A 62 9.65 3.71 8.21
N GLY A 63 8.69 3.85 9.12
CA GLY A 63 7.32 3.41 8.91
C GLY A 63 7.20 1.88 8.84
N THR A 64 8.09 1.14 9.50
CA THR A 64 8.03 -0.32 9.53
C THR A 64 6.76 -0.77 10.23
N VAL A 65 5.93 -1.53 9.51
CA VAL A 65 4.59 -1.99 9.95
C VAL A 65 4.50 -3.51 10.07
N GLY A 66 5.51 -4.23 9.60
CA GLY A 66 5.59 -5.69 9.60
C GLY A 66 7.02 -6.16 9.84
N ILE A 67 7.17 -7.35 10.41
CA ILE A 67 8.42 -8.09 10.46
C ILE A 67 8.17 -9.59 10.49
N THR A 68 8.99 -10.31 9.73
CA THR A 68 9.07 -11.77 9.79
C THR A 68 10.36 -12.19 10.44
N LYS A 69 10.27 -12.70 11.68
CA LYS A 69 11.43 -13.19 12.41
C LYS A 69 11.05 -14.31 13.36
N TYR A 70 11.97 -15.23 13.60
CA TYR A 70 11.77 -16.35 14.54
C TYR A 70 10.52 -17.20 14.22
N ARG A 71 10.26 -17.44 12.93
CA ARG A 71 9.05 -18.13 12.41
C ARG A 71 7.72 -17.50 12.83
N ARG A 72 7.72 -16.18 13.06
CA ARG A 72 6.51 -15.41 13.37
C ARG A 72 6.40 -14.27 12.37
N ILE A 73 5.19 -14.04 11.90
CA ILE A 73 4.84 -12.83 11.16
C ILE A 73 4.14 -11.90 12.14
N VAL A 74 4.78 -10.77 12.43
CA VAL A 74 4.27 -9.78 13.37
C VAL A 74 3.98 -8.51 12.59
N MET A 75 2.77 -7.96 12.76
CA MET A 75 2.33 -6.78 12.04
C MET A 75 1.61 -5.84 12.99
N VAL A 76 1.63 -4.56 12.67
CA VAL A 76 0.89 -3.52 13.38
C VAL A 76 -0.49 -3.37 12.73
N SER A 77 -1.56 -3.25 13.51
CA SER A 77 -2.91 -3.10 12.97
C SER A 77 -3.03 -1.84 12.12
N PRO A 78 -3.73 -1.87 10.95
CA PRO A 78 -4.03 -0.68 10.16
C PRO A 78 -4.72 0.43 10.98
N ARG A 79 -5.44 0.04 12.04
CA ARG A 79 -6.17 0.94 12.94
C ARG A 79 -5.27 1.97 13.63
N VAL A 80 -3.98 1.69 13.84
CA VAL A 80 -3.08 2.62 14.55
C VAL A 80 -2.37 3.59 13.60
N MET A 81 -2.64 3.47 12.30
CA MET A 81 -2.11 4.34 11.25
C MET A 81 -3.17 5.38 10.88
N LEU A 82 -2.75 6.63 10.63
CA LEU A 82 -3.68 7.74 10.37
C LEU A 82 -4.63 7.45 9.20
N TYR A 83 -4.11 6.81 8.15
CA TYR A 83 -4.88 6.43 6.97
C TYR A 83 -4.76 4.93 6.68
N GLY A 84 -4.45 4.09 7.67
CA GLY A 84 -4.08 2.71 7.37
C GLY A 84 -2.80 2.60 6.54
N TYR A 85 -2.63 1.46 5.89
CA TYR A 85 -1.57 1.15 4.93
C TYR A 85 -2.00 -0.09 4.15
N GLY A 86 -1.36 -0.42 3.02
CA GLY A 86 -1.68 -1.60 2.20
C GLY A 86 -1.44 -2.93 2.91
N TRP A 87 -2.24 -3.23 3.94
CA TRP A 87 -1.92 -4.17 5.00
C TRP A 87 -2.04 -5.61 4.56
N ILE A 88 -2.92 -5.91 3.60
CA ILE A 88 -3.00 -7.25 3.00
C ILE A 88 -1.76 -7.51 2.15
N ASP A 89 -1.39 -6.55 1.29
CA ASP A 89 -0.18 -6.66 0.46
C ASP A 89 1.06 -6.77 1.38
N THR A 90 1.13 -6.02 2.48
CA THR A 90 2.17 -6.19 3.51
C THR A 90 2.13 -7.56 4.21
N ALA A 91 0.95 -8.10 4.53
CA ALA A 91 0.86 -9.43 5.14
C ALA A 91 1.43 -10.51 4.21
N VAL A 92 1.15 -10.38 2.91
CA VAL A 92 1.67 -11.25 1.86
C VAL A 92 3.17 -11.06 1.70
N HIS A 93 3.66 -9.83 1.73
CA HIS A 93 5.09 -9.49 1.74
C HIS A 93 5.84 -10.22 2.87
N GLU A 94 5.33 -10.12 4.10
CA GLU A 94 5.90 -10.82 5.25
C GLU A 94 5.81 -12.35 5.11
N TYR A 95 4.72 -12.85 4.54
CA TYR A 95 4.61 -14.28 4.24
C TYR A 95 5.66 -14.74 3.22
N VAL A 96 6.03 -13.92 2.24
CA VAL A 96 7.12 -14.25 1.31
C VAL A 96 8.45 -14.35 2.05
N HIS A 97 8.78 -13.42 2.96
CA HIS A 97 9.96 -13.55 3.80
C HIS A 97 9.99 -14.87 4.58
N TYR A 98 8.83 -15.29 5.11
CA TYR A 98 8.69 -16.55 5.81
C TYR A 98 9.05 -17.74 4.91
N LEU A 99 8.49 -17.78 3.71
CA LEU A 99 8.71 -18.85 2.73
C LEU A 99 10.16 -18.88 2.22
N VAL A 100 10.74 -17.73 1.90
CA VAL A 100 12.14 -17.62 1.44
C VAL A 100 13.09 -18.07 2.54
N THR A 101 12.84 -17.68 3.79
CA THR A 101 13.63 -18.12 4.94
C THR A 101 13.54 -19.63 5.13
N LEU A 102 12.35 -20.22 5.01
CA LEU A 102 12.14 -21.66 5.10
C LEU A 102 12.87 -22.41 3.97
N LYS A 103 12.67 -21.96 2.72
CA LYS A 103 13.23 -22.61 1.53
C LYS A 103 14.75 -22.55 1.48
N THR A 104 15.33 -21.40 1.83
CA THR A 104 16.78 -21.18 1.78
C THR A 104 17.51 -21.59 3.06
N ARG A 105 16.81 -22.13 4.07
CA ARG A 105 17.38 -22.43 5.39
C ARG A 105 18.05 -21.20 6.02
N ASN A 106 17.39 -20.05 5.87
CA ASN A 106 17.86 -18.74 6.34
C ASN A 106 19.22 -18.31 5.74
N ARG A 107 19.53 -18.73 4.51
CA ARG A 107 20.76 -18.34 3.78
C ARG A 107 20.55 -17.21 2.78
N ALA A 108 19.30 -16.89 2.42
CA ALA A 108 19.03 -15.80 1.49
C ALA A 108 19.52 -14.45 2.05
N PRO A 109 20.31 -13.67 1.28
CA PRO A 109 20.72 -12.33 1.69
C PRO A 109 19.53 -11.36 1.63
N VAL A 110 19.71 -10.20 2.27
CA VAL A 110 18.67 -9.16 2.41
C VAL A 110 18.10 -8.74 1.05
N TRP A 111 18.94 -8.48 0.05
CA TRP A 111 18.47 -8.04 -1.27
C TRP A 111 17.54 -9.06 -1.94
N LEU A 112 17.80 -10.36 -1.76
CA LEU A 112 16.99 -11.44 -2.33
C LEU A 112 15.65 -11.58 -1.58
N GLN A 113 15.70 -11.49 -0.25
CA GLN A 113 14.52 -11.51 0.62
C GLN A 113 13.56 -10.37 0.25
N GLU A 114 14.06 -9.13 0.23
CA GLU A 114 13.27 -7.93 -0.06
C GLU A 114 12.79 -7.89 -1.51
N GLY A 115 13.63 -8.32 -2.45
CA GLY A 115 13.27 -8.36 -3.86
C GLY A 115 12.13 -9.32 -4.15
N LEU A 116 12.17 -10.55 -3.60
CA LEU A 116 11.07 -11.51 -3.76
C LEU A 116 9.81 -11.04 -3.04
N ALA A 117 9.94 -10.52 -1.82
CA ALA A 117 8.81 -10.00 -1.08
C ALA A 117 8.11 -8.88 -1.87
N LYS A 118 8.86 -7.94 -2.44
CA LYS A 118 8.30 -6.89 -3.29
C LYS A 118 7.73 -7.37 -4.62
N LEU A 119 8.36 -8.35 -5.25
CA LEU A 119 7.86 -8.92 -6.50
C LEU A 119 6.51 -9.61 -6.31
N LEU A 120 6.33 -10.27 -5.16
CA LEU A 120 5.23 -11.19 -4.91
C LEU A 120 4.11 -10.64 -3.99
N GLU A 121 4.29 -9.49 -3.35
CA GLU A 121 3.33 -8.92 -2.39
C GLU A 121 1.91 -8.70 -2.96
N THR A 122 1.76 -8.57 -4.28
CA THR A 122 0.46 -8.39 -4.95
C THR A 122 -0.06 -9.64 -5.67
N ARG A 123 0.72 -10.75 -5.65
CA ARG A 123 0.47 -11.96 -6.44
C ARG A 123 -0.82 -12.69 -6.05
N TRP A 124 -1.29 -12.50 -4.82
CA TRP A 124 -2.54 -13.05 -4.29
C TRP A 124 -3.79 -12.47 -4.97
N ARG A 125 -3.70 -11.27 -5.56
CA ARG A 125 -4.83 -10.56 -6.20
C ARG A 125 -4.57 -10.19 -7.66
N SER A 126 -3.36 -10.41 -8.14
CA SER A 126 -2.94 -10.13 -9.51
C SER A 126 -2.08 -11.26 -10.00
N ARG A 127 -2.36 -11.75 -11.21
CA ARG A 127 -1.54 -12.79 -11.84
C ARG A 127 -0.13 -12.28 -12.17
N GLU A 128 -0.06 -11.05 -12.67
CA GLU A 128 1.18 -10.37 -13.01
C GLU A 128 1.56 -9.37 -11.91
N PRO A 129 2.86 -9.14 -11.65
CA PRO A 129 3.31 -8.08 -10.76
C PRO A 129 2.77 -6.72 -11.20
N LEU A 130 2.36 -5.88 -10.24
CA LEU A 130 1.98 -4.52 -10.55
C LEU A 130 3.19 -3.70 -11.06
N PRO A 131 2.98 -2.75 -11.99
CA PRO A 131 4.04 -1.85 -12.43
C PRO A 131 4.65 -1.06 -11.27
N LEU A 132 5.93 -0.69 -11.39
CA LEU A 132 6.57 0.21 -10.43
C LEU A 132 5.79 1.52 -10.28
N GLU A 133 5.57 1.90 -9.02
CA GLU A 133 5.03 3.19 -8.63
C GLU A 133 5.81 4.35 -9.29
N PRO A 134 5.14 5.43 -9.74
CA PRO A 134 5.81 6.52 -10.46
C PRO A 134 7.04 7.11 -9.77
N PRO A 135 7.06 7.34 -8.43
CA PRO A 135 8.26 7.82 -7.74
C PRO A 135 9.43 6.82 -7.82
N ALA A 136 9.19 5.55 -7.50
CA ALA A 136 10.19 4.49 -7.51
C ALA A 136 10.76 4.26 -8.92
N ARG A 137 9.88 4.27 -9.94
CA ARG A 137 10.25 4.18 -11.35
C ARG A 137 11.16 5.33 -11.79
N LYS A 138 10.88 6.56 -11.33
CA LYS A 138 11.72 7.74 -11.64
C LYS A 138 13.08 7.67 -10.94
N LEU A 139 13.12 7.20 -9.69
CA LEU A 139 14.37 6.97 -8.96
C LEU A 139 15.25 5.95 -9.69
N LEU A 140 14.68 4.80 -10.09
CA LEU A 140 15.40 3.78 -10.84
C LEU A 140 15.93 4.30 -12.19
N ALA A 141 15.11 5.06 -12.94
CA ALA A 141 15.53 5.68 -14.19
C ALA A 141 16.74 6.62 -14.00
N LYS A 142 16.68 7.46 -12.95
CA LYS A 142 17.75 8.42 -12.63
C LYS A 142 19.04 7.69 -12.23
N ALA A 143 18.93 6.67 -11.39
CA ALA A 143 20.06 5.87 -10.94
C ALA A 143 20.73 5.11 -12.10
N LEU A 144 19.95 4.51 -13.00
CA LEU A 144 20.47 3.82 -14.20
C LEU A 144 21.19 4.76 -15.18
N ALA A 145 20.77 6.02 -15.26
CA ALA A 145 21.40 7.04 -16.11
C ALA A 145 22.68 7.61 -15.49
N ALA A 146 22.71 7.74 -14.16
CA ALA A 146 23.85 8.25 -13.40
C ALA A 146 24.86 7.18 -12.97
N ASP A 147 24.55 5.90 -13.21
CA ASP A 147 25.27 4.74 -12.68
C ASP A 147 25.40 4.77 -11.14
N ASP A 148 24.34 5.22 -10.46
CA ASP A 148 24.25 5.38 -9.00
C ASP A 148 23.20 4.43 -8.40
N LEU A 149 23.31 3.16 -8.74
CA LEU A 149 22.49 2.09 -8.16
C LEU A 149 22.92 1.80 -6.70
N VAL A 150 22.05 1.14 -5.95
CA VAL A 150 22.37 0.70 -4.59
C VAL A 150 23.10 -0.63 -4.67
N THR A 151 24.29 -0.72 -4.09
CA THR A 151 25.03 -1.98 -4.04
C THR A 151 24.37 -2.96 -3.08
N PHE A 152 24.55 -4.27 -3.30
CA PHE A 152 24.02 -5.28 -2.36
C PHE A 152 24.65 -5.18 -0.97
N ALA A 153 25.88 -4.67 -0.85
CA ALA A 153 26.52 -4.41 0.42
C ALA A 153 25.82 -3.28 1.20
N GLU A 154 25.42 -2.19 0.53
CA GLU A 154 24.65 -1.09 1.15
C GLU A 154 23.28 -1.54 1.67
N MET A 155 22.69 -2.56 1.07
CA MET A 155 21.39 -3.12 1.49
C MET A 155 21.46 -3.90 2.81
N TYR A 156 22.67 -4.30 3.24
CA TYR A 156 22.88 -4.99 4.50
C TYR A 156 23.11 -4.00 5.65
N PRO A 157 22.59 -4.26 6.87
CA PRO A 157 21.78 -5.41 7.29
C PRO A 157 20.28 -5.26 7.04
N SER A 158 19.83 -4.11 6.54
CA SER A 158 18.42 -3.85 6.21
C SER A 158 18.28 -2.63 5.30
N LEU A 159 17.37 -2.69 4.32
CA LEU A 159 17.02 -1.53 3.48
C LEU A 159 16.43 -0.37 4.30
N ALA A 160 15.84 -0.66 5.47
CA ALA A 160 15.32 0.35 6.37
C ALA A 160 16.42 1.17 7.07
N MET A 161 17.69 0.74 7.00
CA MET A 161 18.85 1.46 7.53
C MET A 161 19.58 2.32 6.49
N LEU A 162 19.10 2.35 5.24
CA LEU A 162 19.65 3.23 4.21
C LEU A 162 19.47 4.72 4.57
N PRO A 163 20.36 5.61 4.10
CA PRO A 163 20.45 6.99 4.58
C PRO A 163 19.23 7.86 4.24
N SER A 164 18.38 7.44 3.31
CA SER A 164 17.16 8.16 2.96
C SER A 164 16.06 7.24 2.46
N GLN A 165 14.82 7.72 2.57
CA GLN A 165 13.64 7.05 2.00
C GLN A 165 13.76 6.87 0.48
N GLU A 166 14.39 7.81 -0.21
CA GLU A 166 14.64 7.75 -1.65
C GLU A 166 15.64 6.65 -2.00
N ARG A 167 16.73 6.50 -1.24
CA ARG A 167 17.71 5.42 -1.43
C ARG A 167 17.09 4.05 -1.14
N ALA A 168 16.24 3.94 -0.10
CA ALA A 168 15.50 2.72 0.20
C ALA A 168 14.47 2.37 -0.91
N ALA A 169 13.69 3.35 -1.38
CA ALA A 169 12.74 3.15 -2.47
C ALA A 169 13.43 2.74 -3.78
N LEU A 170 14.62 3.31 -4.05
CA LEU A 170 15.47 2.89 -5.15
C LEU A 170 15.93 1.43 -4.98
N ALA A 171 16.42 1.06 -3.79
CA ALA A 171 16.87 -0.30 -3.51
C ALA A 171 15.75 -1.32 -3.75
N TYR A 172 14.54 -1.08 -3.21
CA TYR A 172 13.37 -1.92 -3.47
C TYR A 172 13.05 -2.06 -4.96
N ALA A 173 13.02 -0.94 -5.70
CA ALA A 173 12.75 -0.95 -7.13
C ALA A 173 13.80 -1.75 -7.91
N GLN A 174 15.08 -1.64 -7.52
CA GLN A 174 16.18 -2.36 -8.13
C GLN A 174 16.02 -3.87 -7.91
N VAL A 175 15.92 -4.35 -6.67
CA VAL A 175 15.87 -5.79 -6.40
C VAL A 175 14.57 -6.45 -6.88
N GLN A 176 13.44 -5.73 -6.79
CA GLN A 176 12.15 -6.19 -7.32
C GLN A 176 12.23 -6.41 -8.83
N THR A 177 12.82 -5.47 -9.57
CA THR A 177 12.89 -5.57 -11.04
C THR A 177 13.95 -6.55 -11.52
N MET A 178 15.06 -6.73 -10.79
CA MET A 178 16.04 -7.78 -11.10
C MET A 178 15.36 -9.16 -11.05
N LEU A 179 14.70 -9.48 -9.93
CA LEU A 179 14.01 -10.75 -9.79
C LEU A 179 12.77 -10.85 -10.69
N GLY A 180 12.15 -9.71 -11.02
CA GLY A 180 11.11 -9.63 -12.04
C GLY A 180 11.59 -10.08 -13.42
N VAL A 181 12.78 -9.65 -13.87
CA VAL A 181 13.35 -10.11 -15.16
C VAL A 181 13.63 -11.61 -15.14
N LEU A 182 14.18 -12.14 -14.04
CA LEU A 182 14.35 -13.60 -13.91
C LEU A 182 12.99 -14.32 -14.02
N HIS A 183 11.98 -13.85 -13.29
CA HIS A 183 10.66 -14.45 -13.30
C HIS A 183 9.99 -14.38 -14.69
N GLU A 184 10.09 -13.26 -15.39
CA GLU A 184 9.54 -13.10 -16.74
C GLU A 184 10.19 -14.05 -17.76
N GLU A 185 11.49 -14.31 -17.64
CA GLU A 185 12.25 -15.08 -18.64
C GLU A 185 12.41 -16.57 -18.32
N ARG A 186 12.26 -16.95 -17.05
CA ARG A 186 12.44 -18.33 -16.57
C ARG A 186 11.26 -18.86 -15.75
N GLY A 187 10.23 -18.05 -15.52
CA GLY A 187 9.05 -18.40 -14.74
C GLY A 187 9.36 -18.72 -13.28
N GLY A 188 8.40 -19.35 -12.60
CA GLY A 188 8.58 -19.86 -11.24
C GLY A 188 9.73 -20.86 -11.11
N ALA A 189 10.01 -21.64 -12.17
CA ALA A 189 11.12 -22.60 -12.17
C ALA A 189 12.49 -21.93 -12.00
N GLY A 190 12.70 -20.74 -12.59
CA GLY A 190 13.93 -19.97 -12.38
C GLY A 190 14.07 -19.48 -10.93
N ILE A 191 12.98 -19.03 -10.32
CA ILE A 191 12.97 -18.60 -8.91
C ILE A 191 13.19 -19.78 -7.96
N ASP A 192 12.54 -20.91 -8.24
CA ASP A 192 12.73 -22.17 -7.50
C ASP A 192 14.20 -22.61 -7.50
N GLU A 193 14.83 -22.61 -8.68
CA GLU A 193 16.23 -22.98 -8.88
C GLU A 193 17.19 -22.06 -8.11
N LEU A 194 16.98 -20.74 -8.22
CA LEU A 194 17.73 -19.74 -7.45
C LEU A 194 17.68 -20.04 -5.95
N LEU A 195 16.48 -20.23 -5.40
CA LEU A 195 16.32 -20.47 -3.97
C LEU A 195 16.92 -21.81 -3.52
N ARG A 196 16.85 -22.85 -4.35
CA ARG A 196 17.42 -24.17 -4.07
C ARG A 196 18.96 -24.14 -4.06
N ARG A 197 19.58 -23.35 -4.94
CA ARG A 197 21.03 -23.12 -4.98
C ARG A 197 21.53 -22.35 -3.76
N VAL A 198 20.83 -21.28 -3.40
CA VAL A 198 21.12 -20.54 -2.16
C VAL A 198 20.97 -21.44 -0.93
N ALA A 199 19.95 -22.31 -0.90
CA ALA A 199 19.78 -23.31 0.17
C ALA A 199 20.95 -24.30 0.26
N ALA A 200 21.59 -24.62 -0.88
CA ALA A 200 22.79 -25.46 -0.95
C ALA A 200 24.08 -24.72 -0.53
N GLY A 201 24.00 -23.41 -0.32
CA GLY A 201 25.13 -22.58 0.12
C GLY A 201 25.90 -21.91 -1.01
N GLU A 202 25.37 -21.92 -2.23
CA GLU A 202 25.88 -21.08 -3.31
C GLU A 202 25.68 -19.59 -2.98
N ASP A 203 26.62 -18.75 -3.40
CA ASP A 203 26.47 -17.30 -3.32
C ASP A 203 25.22 -16.86 -4.13
N ALA A 204 24.46 -15.90 -3.61
CA ALA A 204 23.17 -15.54 -4.21
C ALA A 204 23.29 -14.89 -5.60
N GLU A 205 24.38 -14.16 -5.89
CA GLU A 205 24.63 -13.57 -7.20
C GLU A 205 24.95 -14.66 -8.22
N ALA A 206 25.81 -15.61 -7.83
CA ALA A 206 26.13 -16.78 -8.64
C ALA A 206 24.90 -17.70 -8.86
N ALA A 207 24.08 -17.87 -7.83
CA ALA A 207 22.84 -18.62 -7.91
C ALA A 207 21.82 -17.95 -8.86
N LEU A 208 21.72 -16.61 -8.84
CA LEU A 208 20.86 -15.84 -9.76
C LEU A 208 21.33 -16.01 -11.20
N ALA A 209 22.62 -15.84 -11.43
CA ALA A 209 23.25 -16.02 -12.72
C ALA A 209 23.01 -17.45 -13.27
N SER A 210 23.24 -18.47 -12.45
CA SER A 210 23.00 -19.87 -12.78
C SER A 210 21.53 -20.16 -13.10
N ALA A 211 20.60 -19.60 -12.33
CA ALA A 211 19.17 -19.75 -12.58
C ALA A 211 18.70 -19.03 -13.86
N TRP A 212 19.33 -17.91 -14.19
CA TRP A 212 19.11 -17.21 -15.46
C TRP A 212 19.75 -17.94 -16.65
N GLY A 213 20.88 -18.61 -16.45
CA GLY A 213 21.55 -19.47 -17.42
C GLY A 213 22.85 -18.90 -18.03
N ASP A 214 23.44 -17.86 -17.44
CA ASP A 214 24.73 -17.29 -17.87
C ASP A 214 25.45 -16.65 -16.66
N SER A 215 26.36 -15.68 -16.87
CA SER A 215 27.05 -14.96 -15.79
C SER A 215 26.24 -13.81 -15.18
N PHE A 216 26.60 -13.40 -13.96
CA PHE A 216 25.94 -12.29 -13.27
C PHE A 216 26.17 -10.96 -14.00
N GLU A 217 27.36 -10.75 -14.58
CA GLU A 217 27.68 -9.53 -15.33
C GLU A 217 26.80 -9.40 -16.58
N ARG A 218 26.53 -10.52 -17.25
CA ARG A 218 25.61 -10.54 -18.40
C ARG A 218 24.17 -10.31 -17.96
N PHE A 219 23.76 -10.90 -16.84
CA PHE A 219 22.44 -10.65 -16.28
C PHE A 219 22.25 -9.18 -15.91
N ASP A 220 23.20 -8.57 -15.18
CA ASP A 220 23.16 -7.17 -14.78
C ASP A 220 23.11 -6.23 -15.99
N ALA A 221 23.96 -6.47 -17.00
CA ALA A 221 23.95 -5.70 -18.23
C ALA A 221 22.60 -5.79 -18.97
N HIS A 222 22.04 -7.00 -19.06
CA HIS A 222 20.73 -7.24 -19.66
C HIS A 222 19.60 -6.55 -18.88
N TRP A 223 19.54 -6.75 -17.57
CA TRP A 223 18.56 -6.11 -16.69
C TRP A 223 18.61 -4.58 -16.80
N ARG A 224 19.82 -3.98 -16.82
CA ARG A 224 20.01 -2.55 -17.00
C ARG A 224 19.43 -2.04 -18.32
N ASP A 225 19.65 -2.76 -19.44
CA ASP A 225 19.08 -2.39 -20.74
C ASP A 225 17.54 -2.47 -20.74
N VAL A 226 16.99 -3.56 -20.20
CA VAL A 226 15.54 -3.74 -20.05
C VAL A 226 14.93 -2.62 -19.22
N MET A 227 15.52 -2.30 -18.07
CA MET A 227 14.99 -1.25 -17.18
C MET A 227 15.13 0.15 -17.78
N LYS A 228 16.26 0.48 -18.43
CA LYS A 228 16.41 1.76 -19.14
C LYS A 228 15.27 1.99 -20.13
N LYS A 229 14.89 0.96 -20.89
CA LYS A 229 13.74 1.02 -21.83
C LYS A 229 12.40 1.16 -21.11
N ARG A 230 12.16 0.40 -20.03
CA ARG A 230 10.87 0.39 -19.31
C ARG A 230 10.61 1.65 -18.47
N THR A 231 11.66 2.34 -18.04
CA THR A 231 11.55 3.52 -17.16
C THR A 231 11.70 4.86 -17.88
N ALA A 232 12.18 4.88 -19.13
CA ALA A 232 12.42 6.10 -19.90
C ALA A 232 11.16 6.97 -20.14
N GLY A 233 11.32 8.30 -20.05
CA GLY A 233 10.33 9.30 -20.48
C GLY A 233 9.03 9.36 -19.68
N LYS A 234 8.87 8.54 -18.64
CA LYS A 234 7.62 8.46 -17.88
C LYS A 234 7.60 9.44 -16.70
N PRO A 235 6.44 10.02 -16.36
CA PRO A 235 6.31 10.95 -15.24
C PRO A 235 6.64 10.27 -13.90
N GLY A 236 7.12 11.05 -12.94
CA GLY A 236 7.29 10.60 -11.55
C GLY A 236 6.24 11.19 -10.62
N GLY A 237 6.37 10.92 -9.33
CA GLY A 237 5.53 11.48 -8.28
C GLY A 237 6.33 11.70 -6.99
N ALA A 238 5.66 12.17 -5.94
CA ALA A 238 6.25 12.26 -4.60
C ALA A 238 6.19 10.91 -3.88
N LEU A 239 7.21 10.60 -3.08
CA LEU A 239 7.16 9.44 -2.18
C LEU A 239 6.16 9.70 -1.07
N ARG A 240 5.28 8.71 -0.82
CA ARG A 240 4.35 8.73 0.30
C ARG A 240 5.09 8.41 1.60
N LYS A 241 4.72 9.07 2.70
CA LYS A 241 5.20 8.75 4.05
C LYS A 241 4.08 8.13 4.84
N LEU A 242 4.32 6.96 5.40
CA LEU A 242 3.45 6.35 6.40
C LEU A 242 3.44 7.21 7.67
N GLN A 243 2.26 7.39 8.26
CA GLN A 243 2.08 8.24 9.44
C GLN A 243 1.30 7.46 10.49
N PHE A 244 1.95 7.23 11.63
CA PHE A 244 1.29 6.70 12.82
C PHE A 244 0.37 7.77 13.43
N LEU A 245 -0.74 7.34 14.03
CA LEU A 245 -1.57 8.23 14.83
C LEU A 245 -0.78 8.71 16.05
N ALA A 246 -0.79 10.02 16.30
CA ALA A 246 -0.31 10.55 17.56
C ALA A 246 -1.30 10.18 18.70
N PRO A 247 -0.84 10.09 19.97
CA PRO A 247 -1.71 9.67 21.08
C PRO A 247 -2.98 10.53 21.26
N ASP A 248 -2.88 11.84 21.01
CA ASP A 248 -3.99 12.79 21.05
C ASP A 248 -4.95 12.64 19.87
N GLN A 249 -4.45 12.18 18.72
CA GLN A 249 -5.23 11.90 17.52
C GLN A 249 -5.95 10.55 17.58
N GLN A 250 -5.46 9.62 18.39
CA GLN A 250 -6.02 8.27 18.46
C GLN A 250 -7.46 8.28 18.98
N ALA A 251 -7.76 9.08 20.00
CA ALA A 251 -9.12 9.22 20.53
C ALA A 251 -10.07 9.88 19.50
N ALA A 252 -9.61 10.91 18.80
CA ALA A 252 -10.39 11.60 17.77
C ALA A 252 -10.64 10.72 16.53
N ALA A 253 -9.62 9.95 16.09
CA ALA A 253 -9.76 8.97 15.02
C ALA A 253 -10.74 7.85 15.41
N GLU A 254 -10.69 7.36 16.65
CA GLU A 254 -11.67 6.38 17.16
C GLU A 254 -13.09 6.96 17.28
N ALA A 255 -13.22 8.27 17.50
CA ALA A 255 -14.50 8.99 17.49
C ALA A 255 -15.01 9.31 16.07
N GLY A 256 -14.27 8.92 15.01
CA GLY A 256 -14.66 9.17 13.62
C GLY A 256 -14.46 10.61 13.15
N GLU A 257 -13.65 11.41 13.86
CA GLU A 257 -13.34 12.77 13.45
C GLU A 257 -12.46 12.76 12.18
N ASP A 258 -12.83 13.59 11.20
CA ASP A 258 -11.99 13.80 10.02
C ASP A 258 -10.82 14.73 10.35
N LEU A 259 -9.73 14.12 10.85
CA LEU A 259 -8.47 14.79 11.16
C LEU A 259 -7.89 15.58 9.97
N SER A 260 -8.29 15.27 8.74
CA SER A 260 -7.83 16.01 7.56
C SER A 260 -8.47 17.40 7.42
N LEU A 261 -9.45 17.76 8.26
CA LEU A 261 -10.03 19.11 8.37
C LEU A 261 -9.24 20.04 9.29
N LEU A 262 -8.26 19.52 10.04
CA LEU A 262 -7.44 20.30 10.95
C LEU A 262 -6.32 21.03 10.19
N GLY A 263 -6.17 22.32 10.48
CA GLY A 263 -5.12 23.17 9.89
C GLY A 263 -5.49 23.78 8.53
N ASP A 264 -4.49 24.36 7.85
CA ASP A 264 -4.67 25.06 6.58
C ASP A 264 -4.50 24.13 5.37
N VAL A 265 -5.54 23.32 5.12
CA VAL A 265 -5.60 22.27 4.09
C VAL A 265 -5.31 22.79 2.67
N PHE A 266 -5.57 24.07 2.41
CA PHE A 266 -5.52 24.69 1.08
C PHE A 266 -4.42 25.74 0.94
N SER A 267 -3.36 25.65 1.76
CA SER A 267 -2.20 26.55 1.68
C SER A 267 -1.54 26.56 0.28
N HIS A 268 -1.55 25.41 -0.42
CA HIS A 268 -0.99 25.25 -1.77
C HIS A 268 -1.75 26.04 -2.85
N LEU A 269 -2.98 26.48 -2.58
CA LEU A 269 -3.76 27.32 -3.50
C LEU A 269 -3.30 28.79 -3.53
N GLY A 270 -2.28 29.17 -2.75
CA GLY A 270 -1.72 30.53 -2.73
C GLY A 270 -2.59 31.55 -1.99
N GLY A 271 -2.47 32.85 -2.27
CA GLY A 271 -3.19 33.92 -1.55
C GLY A 271 -4.55 34.34 -2.15
N GLY A 272 -4.98 33.71 -3.23
CA GLY A 272 -6.11 34.19 -4.06
C GLY A 272 -7.51 33.87 -3.53
N ALA A 273 -8.53 34.40 -4.24
CA ALA A 273 -9.95 34.17 -3.95
C ALA A 273 -10.31 32.67 -3.83
N ALA A 274 -9.63 31.82 -4.59
CA ALA A 274 -9.75 30.37 -4.53
C ALA A 274 -9.57 29.80 -3.11
N ARG A 275 -8.46 30.17 -2.44
CA ARG A 275 -8.16 29.71 -1.07
C ARG A 275 -9.13 30.30 -0.06
N GLN A 276 -9.54 31.56 -0.24
CA GLN A 276 -10.51 32.21 0.65
C GLN A 276 -11.84 31.46 0.64
N HIS A 277 -12.35 31.14 -0.55
CA HIS A 277 -13.55 30.34 -0.71
C HIS A 277 -13.37 28.92 -0.17
N ALA A 278 -12.25 28.26 -0.43
CA ALA A 278 -11.98 26.91 0.08
C ALA A 278 -11.91 26.88 1.63
N ARG A 279 -11.24 27.85 2.25
CA ARG A 279 -11.17 27.98 3.72
C ARG A 279 -12.54 28.27 4.32
N LEU A 280 -13.33 29.15 3.72
CA LEU A 280 -14.69 29.40 4.17
C LEU A 280 -15.56 28.15 4.03
N GLY A 281 -15.36 27.37 2.97
CA GLY A 281 -15.97 26.04 2.81
C GLY A 281 -15.66 25.12 4.00
N VAL A 282 -14.39 25.02 4.41
CA VAL A 282 -13.98 24.21 5.58
C VAL A 282 -14.69 24.69 6.86
N LEU A 283 -14.66 25.99 7.13
CA LEU A 283 -15.31 26.57 8.33
C LEU A 283 -16.82 26.34 8.36
N LEU A 284 -17.48 26.36 7.20
CA LEU A 284 -18.92 26.08 7.09
C LEU A 284 -19.21 24.59 7.27
N THR A 285 -18.37 23.70 6.73
CA THR A 285 -18.47 22.25 6.94
C THR A 285 -18.36 21.91 8.42
N LEU A 286 -17.36 22.45 9.12
CA LEU A 286 -17.15 22.24 10.56
C LEU A 286 -18.33 22.73 11.42
N ARG A 287 -19.12 23.69 10.92
CA ARG A 287 -20.34 24.20 11.57
C ARG A 287 -21.62 23.51 11.10
N GLY A 288 -21.53 22.47 10.27
CA GLY A 288 -22.69 21.74 9.74
C GLY A 288 -23.48 22.48 8.65
N HIS A 289 -22.99 23.62 8.15
CA HIS A 289 -23.64 24.38 7.08
C HIS A 289 -23.30 23.83 5.69
N LEU A 290 -23.62 22.55 5.46
CA LEU A 290 -23.14 21.76 4.31
C LEU A 290 -23.51 22.37 2.96
N GLY A 291 -24.75 22.86 2.81
CA GLY A 291 -25.20 23.48 1.55
C GLY A 291 -24.45 24.78 1.23
N ALA A 292 -24.12 25.58 2.25
CA ALA A 292 -23.34 26.80 2.08
C ALA A 292 -21.87 26.49 1.78
N ALA A 293 -21.31 25.49 2.48
CA ALA A 293 -19.96 25.00 2.23
C ALA A 293 -19.78 24.55 0.77
N ALA A 294 -20.75 23.81 0.21
CA ALA A 294 -20.71 23.33 -1.16
C ALA A 294 -20.62 24.48 -2.16
N LYS A 295 -21.43 25.54 -1.96
CA LYS A 295 -21.37 26.75 -2.79
C LYS A 295 -20.01 27.44 -2.72
N GLN A 296 -19.36 27.44 -1.56
CA GLN A 296 -18.02 28.04 -1.43
C GLN A 296 -16.96 27.21 -2.15
N TYR A 297 -16.98 25.88 -2.03
CA TYR A 297 -16.08 25.03 -2.79
C TYR A 297 -16.33 25.10 -4.31
N GLU A 298 -17.58 25.21 -4.76
CA GLU A 298 -17.91 25.47 -6.17
C GLU A 298 -17.26 26.79 -6.64
N LYS A 299 -17.42 27.88 -5.87
CA LYS A 299 -16.79 29.18 -6.18
C LYS A 299 -15.27 29.08 -6.26
N ALA A 300 -14.64 28.35 -5.32
CA ALA A 300 -13.21 28.11 -5.31
C ALA A 300 -12.73 27.39 -6.60
N ARG A 301 -13.52 26.44 -7.12
CA ARG A 301 -13.18 25.73 -8.36
C ARG A 301 -13.40 26.58 -9.62
N THR A 302 -14.30 27.55 -9.56
CA THR A 302 -14.55 28.46 -10.69
C THR A 302 -13.58 29.65 -10.76
N SER A 303 -12.80 29.91 -9.70
CA SER A 303 -11.94 31.11 -9.66
C SER A 303 -10.70 31.04 -10.54
N ASP A 304 -10.18 29.84 -10.83
CA ASP A 304 -9.01 29.64 -11.70
C ASP A 304 -9.11 28.26 -12.37
N ALA A 305 -8.67 28.16 -13.63
CA ALA A 305 -8.57 26.90 -14.35
C ALA A 305 -7.66 25.87 -13.66
N ARG A 306 -6.56 26.30 -13.02
CA ARG A 306 -5.64 25.41 -12.29
C ARG A 306 -6.28 24.83 -11.03
N VAL A 307 -7.15 25.59 -10.37
CA VAL A 307 -7.81 25.16 -9.12
C VAL A 307 -9.03 24.28 -9.41
N ARG A 308 -9.63 24.41 -10.59
CA ARG A 308 -10.77 23.59 -11.02
C ARG A 308 -10.49 22.09 -10.87
N ASP A 309 -9.27 21.66 -11.20
CA ASP A 309 -8.86 20.26 -11.21
C ASP A 309 -7.97 19.86 -10.02
N ASP A 310 -7.94 20.70 -8.98
CA ASP A 310 -7.25 20.42 -7.72
C ASP A 310 -7.86 19.22 -7.00
N ALA A 311 -7.06 18.18 -6.78
CA ALA A 311 -7.51 16.91 -6.22
C ALA A 311 -8.04 17.05 -4.78
N LYS A 312 -7.38 17.86 -3.94
CA LYS A 312 -7.80 18.08 -2.55
C LYS A 312 -9.15 18.78 -2.48
N LEU A 313 -9.37 19.78 -3.32
CA LEU A 313 -10.64 20.50 -3.40
C LEU A 313 -11.75 19.64 -4.00
N ALA A 314 -11.43 18.85 -5.04
CA ALA A 314 -12.35 17.88 -5.63
C ALA A 314 -12.80 16.84 -4.60
N ARG A 315 -11.88 16.27 -3.81
CA ARG A 315 -12.19 15.35 -2.71
C ARG A 315 -13.21 15.94 -1.75
N ARG A 316 -12.93 17.15 -1.23
CA ARG A 316 -13.80 17.82 -0.25
C ARG A 316 -15.21 18.07 -0.77
N LEU A 317 -15.31 18.57 -1.99
CA LEU A 317 -16.61 18.82 -2.59
C LEU A 317 -17.36 17.52 -2.89
N GLY A 318 -16.65 16.46 -3.29
CA GLY A 318 -17.21 15.13 -3.49
C GLY A 318 -17.78 14.51 -2.21
N GLU A 319 -17.00 14.51 -1.13
CA GLU A 319 -17.42 14.06 0.20
C GLU A 319 -18.66 14.83 0.68
N LEU A 320 -18.64 16.16 0.52
CA LEU A 320 -19.76 17.02 0.89
C LEU A 320 -21.02 16.76 0.05
N TYR A 321 -20.88 16.44 -1.24
CA TYR A 321 -22.02 16.06 -2.06
C TYR A 321 -22.63 14.73 -1.63
N LEU A 322 -21.85 13.79 -1.09
CA LEU A 322 -22.43 12.57 -0.52
C LEU A 322 -23.28 12.88 0.70
N GLN A 323 -22.79 13.74 1.60
CA GLN A 323 -23.57 14.18 2.77
C GLN A 323 -24.85 14.93 2.39
N LEU A 324 -24.84 15.63 1.24
CA LEU A 324 -26.01 16.32 0.69
C LEU A 324 -26.92 15.42 -0.16
N GLY A 325 -26.66 14.11 -0.25
CA GLY A 325 -27.45 13.17 -1.08
C GLY A 325 -27.27 13.35 -2.60
N LYS A 326 -26.25 14.08 -3.04
CA LYS A 326 -25.98 14.41 -4.45
C LYS A 326 -24.91 13.47 -5.05
N ALA A 327 -25.11 12.16 -4.93
CA ALA A 327 -24.13 11.14 -5.33
C ALA A 327 -23.66 11.28 -6.80
N ALA A 328 -24.57 11.56 -7.73
CA ALA A 328 -24.24 11.78 -9.14
C ALA A 328 -23.24 12.92 -9.37
N ARG A 329 -23.27 13.97 -8.52
CA ARG A 329 -22.29 15.08 -8.57
C ARG A 329 -20.98 14.73 -7.86
N ALA A 330 -21.00 13.78 -6.94
CA ALA A 330 -19.82 13.35 -6.17
C ALA A 330 -18.88 12.48 -7.00
N VAL A 331 -19.42 11.51 -7.76
CA VAL A 331 -18.64 10.53 -8.55
C VAL A 331 -17.49 11.15 -9.37
N PRO A 332 -17.72 12.14 -10.26
CA PRO A 332 -16.64 12.69 -11.06
C PRO A 332 -15.56 13.41 -10.24
N LEU A 333 -15.91 13.94 -9.07
CA LEU A 333 -14.96 14.64 -8.19
C LEU A 333 -14.09 13.67 -7.41
N LEU A 334 -14.70 12.59 -6.91
CA LEU A 334 -14.00 11.55 -6.16
C LEU A 334 -13.08 10.76 -7.08
N ARG A 335 -13.50 10.46 -8.32
CA ARG A 335 -12.62 9.86 -9.34
C ARG A 335 -11.41 10.73 -9.62
N ARG A 336 -11.62 12.04 -9.84
CA ARG A 336 -10.51 12.98 -10.08
C ARG A 336 -9.56 13.06 -8.89
N ALA A 337 -10.08 13.10 -7.67
CA ALA A 337 -9.23 13.03 -6.49
C ALA A 337 -8.46 11.71 -6.39
N GLY A 338 -9.09 10.60 -6.78
CA GLY A 338 -8.51 9.26 -6.74
C GLY A 338 -7.43 9.03 -7.79
N GLU A 339 -7.34 9.86 -8.83
CA GLU A 339 -6.20 9.86 -9.77
C GLU A 339 -4.92 10.40 -9.12
N ASP A 340 -5.05 11.36 -8.19
CA ASP A 340 -3.92 11.96 -7.46
C ASP A 340 -3.50 11.10 -6.27
N ASP A 341 -4.48 10.55 -5.54
CA ASP A 341 -4.22 9.66 -4.41
C ASP A 341 -5.02 8.34 -4.45
N PRO A 342 -4.65 7.40 -5.36
CA PRO A 342 -5.39 6.14 -5.56
C PRO A 342 -5.51 5.22 -4.35
N GLU A 343 -4.61 5.37 -3.37
CA GLU A 343 -4.53 4.51 -2.18
C GLU A 343 -5.11 5.17 -0.93
N GLN A 344 -5.69 6.36 -1.05
CA GLN A 344 -6.34 7.03 0.08
C GLN A 344 -7.65 6.30 0.41
N PRO A 345 -7.76 5.63 1.58
CA PRO A 345 -8.86 4.70 1.85
C PRO A 345 -10.22 5.38 2.01
N ASN A 346 -10.28 6.53 2.70
CA ASN A 346 -11.52 7.28 2.92
C ASN A 346 -12.06 7.82 1.59
N LEU A 347 -11.17 8.23 0.68
CA LEU A 347 -11.55 8.64 -0.67
C LEU A 347 -12.09 7.45 -1.47
N ALA A 348 -11.42 6.31 -1.43
CA ALA A 348 -11.89 5.09 -2.09
C ALA A 348 -13.23 4.61 -1.52
N ALA A 349 -13.45 4.72 -0.20
CA ALA A 349 -14.72 4.40 0.45
C ALA A 349 -15.83 5.38 0.04
N ALA A 350 -15.54 6.69 0.02
CA ALA A 350 -16.47 7.70 -0.48
C ALA A 350 -16.83 7.48 -1.95
N GLU A 351 -15.85 7.18 -2.80
CA GLU A 351 -16.08 6.84 -4.21
C GLU A 351 -16.98 5.61 -4.33
N GLY A 352 -16.69 4.56 -3.57
CA GLY A 352 -17.49 3.34 -3.52
C GLY A 352 -18.95 3.59 -3.14
N ARG A 353 -19.17 4.38 -2.08
CA ARG A 353 -20.51 4.82 -1.67
C ARG A 353 -21.20 5.63 -2.76
N ALA A 354 -20.51 6.56 -3.39
CA ALA A 354 -21.06 7.38 -4.46
C ALA A 354 -21.53 6.52 -5.64
N LEU A 355 -20.70 5.56 -6.04
CA LEU A 355 -20.98 4.61 -7.13
C LEU A 355 -22.18 3.71 -6.79
N ARG A 356 -22.24 3.21 -5.55
CA ARG A 356 -23.39 2.42 -5.06
C ARG A 356 -24.69 3.21 -5.16
N LEU A 357 -24.68 4.47 -4.72
CA LEU A 357 -25.87 5.33 -4.73
C LEU A 357 -26.34 5.72 -6.13
N VAL A 358 -25.48 5.68 -7.14
CA VAL A 358 -25.87 5.89 -8.55
C VAL A 358 -26.16 4.58 -9.30
N GLY A 359 -26.07 3.43 -8.63
CA GLY A 359 -26.36 2.11 -9.20
C GLY A 359 -25.19 1.42 -9.90
N ASP A 360 -23.99 2.00 -9.89
CA ASP A 360 -22.77 1.35 -10.40
C ASP A 360 -22.17 0.42 -9.34
N LEU A 361 -22.82 -0.73 -9.13
CA LEU A 361 -22.42 -1.70 -8.09
C LEU A 361 -21.05 -2.33 -8.37
N ALA A 362 -20.72 -2.56 -9.65
CA ALA A 362 -19.43 -3.13 -10.04
C ALA A 362 -18.28 -2.16 -9.72
N GLY A 363 -18.42 -0.89 -10.10
CA GLY A 363 -17.47 0.16 -9.76
C GLY A 363 -17.38 0.38 -8.25
N ALA A 364 -18.53 0.36 -7.55
CA ALA A 364 -18.59 0.48 -6.10
C ALA A 364 -17.76 -0.60 -5.40
N ARG A 365 -17.94 -1.87 -5.79
CA ARG A 365 -17.20 -3.00 -5.21
C ARG A 365 -15.69 -2.86 -5.40
N LEU A 366 -15.23 -2.42 -6.56
CA LEU A 366 -13.80 -2.19 -6.82
C LEU A 366 -13.25 -1.07 -5.92
N ALA A 367 -13.98 0.03 -5.78
CA ALA A 367 -13.55 1.15 -4.94
C ALA A 367 -13.55 0.79 -3.44
N LEU A 368 -14.58 0.10 -2.96
CA LEU A 368 -14.66 -0.37 -1.57
C LEU A 368 -13.59 -1.42 -1.25
N ALA A 369 -13.29 -2.33 -2.19
CA ALA A 369 -12.20 -3.29 -2.03
C ALA A 369 -10.82 -2.60 -1.94
N ARG A 370 -10.61 -1.48 -2.65
CA ARG A 370 -9.38 -0.67 -2.46
C ARG A 370 -9.32 -0.07 -1.07
N ALA A 371 -10.43 0.48 -0.56
CA ALA A 371 -10.49 1.03 0.79
C ALA A 371 -10.19 -0.04 1.85
N LEU A 372 -10.82 -1.21 1.75
CA LEU A 372 -10.64 -2.35 2.66
C LEU A 372 -9.18 -2.82 2.74
N ARG A 373 -8.48 -2.88 1.60
CA ARG A 373 -7.05 -3.28 1.54
C ARG A 373 -6.11 -2.31 2.24
N VAL A 374 -6.55 -1.09 2.51
CA VAL A 374 -5.72 -0.04 3.14
C VAL A 374 -6.19 0.25 4.57
N ASN A 375 -7.48 0.48 4.76
CA ASN A 375 -8.06 0.68 6.09
C ASN A 375 -9.44 -0.01 6.17
N PRO A 376 -9.54 -1.19 6.81
CA PRO A 376 -10.81 -1.87 6.98
C PRO A 376 -11.65 -1.28 8.12
N PHE A 377 -11.14 -0.30 8.89
CA PHE A 377 -11.82 0.30 10.04
C PHE A 377 -12.57 1.59 9.71
N ILE A 378 -12.73 1.93 8.43
CA ILE A 378 -13.45 3.13 8.01
C ILE A 378 -14.93 2.99 8.42
N PRO A 379 -15.50 4.01 9.09
CA PRO A 379 -16.92 4.01 9.44
C PRO A 379 -17.82 3.74 8.23
N ALA A 380 -18.80 2.87 8.41
CA ALA A 380 -19.78 2.47 7.40
C ALA A 380 -19.24 1.79 6.11
N LEU A 381 -17.94 1.47 6.03
CA LEU A 381 -17.35 0.70 4.90
C LEU A 381 -18.03 -0.65 4.75
N HIS A 382 -18.20 -1.39 5.84
CA HIS A 382 -18.85 -2.70 5.83
C HIS A 382 -20.35 -2.62 5.50
N CYS A 383 -21.01 -1.52 5.85
CA CYS A 383 -22.40 -1.28 5.45
C CYS A 383 -22.53 -1.10 3.93
N ASP A 384 -21.57 -0.40 3.31
CA ASP A 384 -21.53 -0.24 1.85
C ASP A 384 -21.13 -1.56 1.16
N LEU A 385 -20.15 -2.31 1.70
CA LEU A 385 -19.74 -3.62 1.20
C LEU A 385 -20.90 -4.63 1.23
N ALA A 386 -21.67 -4.69 2.32
CA ALA A 386 -22.84 -5.55 2.45
C ALA A 386 -23.91 -5.32 1.36
N GLN A 387 -24.04 -4.09 0.88
CA GLN A 387 -25.02 -3.72 -0.15
C GLN A 387 -24.54 -4.00 -1.57
N VAL A 388 -23.23 -4.16 -1.78
CA VAL A 388 -22.64 -4.49 -3.09
C VAL A 388 -22.15 -5.94 -3.17
N ALA A 389 -22.24 -6.68 -2.05
CA ALA A 389 -21.87 -8.08 -1.96
C ALA A 389 -22.64 -8.92 -2.98
N THR A 390 -21.93 -9.81 -3.67
CA THR A 390 -22.51 -10.68 -4.70
C THR A 390 -22.85 -12.06 -4.17
N ASP A 391 -22.24 -12.47 -3.06
CA ASP A 391 -22.51 -13.76 -2.42
C ASP A 391 -23.15 -13.57 -1.03
N PRO A 392 -24.07 -14.47 -0.63
CA PRO A 392 -24.76 -14.34 0.66
C PRO A 392 -23.85 -14.42 1.89
N VAL A 393 -22.70 -15.10 1.79
CA VAL A 393 -21.76 -15.30 2.92
C VAL A 393 -20.97 -14.02 3.17
N GLU A 394 -20.45 -13.39 2.11
CA GLU A 394 -19.89 -12.04 2.13
C GLU A 394 -20.93 -11.06 2.66
N GLN A 395 -22.14 -11.04 2.09
CA GLN A 395 -23.19 -10.13 2.54
C GLN A 395 -23.45 -10.26 4.04
N GLN A 396 -23.65 -11.47 4.55
CA GLN A 396 -23.89 -11.70 5.97
C GLN A 396 -22.71 -11.27 6.86
N ARG A 397 -21.47 -11.56 6.42
CA ARG A 397 -20.24 -11.14 7.12
C ARG A 397 -20.16 -9.62 7.21
N GLU A 398 -20.31 -8.93 6.08
CA GLU A 398 -20.22 -7.48 6.00
C GLU A 398 -21.37 -6.80 6.77
N GLN A 399 -22.58 -7.38 6.77
CA GLN A 399 -23.69 -6.91 7.59
C GLN A 399 -23.39 -7.04 9.09
N GLY A 400 -22.74 -8.12 9.52
CA GLY A 400 -22.32 -8.29 10.92
C GLY A 400 -21.22 -7.31 11.37
N LEU A 401 -20.44 -6.79 10.43
CA LEU A 401 -19.39 -5.78 10.66
C LEU A 401 -19.87 -4.35 10.44
N CYS A 402 -21.05 -4.15 9.86
CA CYS A 402 -21.65 -2.84 9.67
C CYS A 402 -21.94 -2.18 11.03
N ARG A 403 -21.38 -0.99 11.23
CA ARG A 403 -21.68 -0.10 12.35
C ARG A 403 -22.18 1.21 11.74
N GLU A 404 -23.43 1.57 12.04
CA GLU A 404 -24.02 2.86 11.66
C GLU A 404 -23.54 4.00 12.55
#